data_AF-A0A3M1E8I3-F1
#
_entry.id   AF-A0A3M1E8I3-F1
#
_cell.length_a   1.000
_cell.length_b   1.000
_cell.length_c   1.000
_cell.angle_alpha   90.00
_cell.angle_beta   90.00
_cell.angle_gamma   90.00
#
_symmetry.space_group_name_H-M   'P 1'
#
loop_
_entity.id
_entity.type
_entity.pdbx_description
1 polymer ?
#
loop_
_entity_poly.entity_id
_entity_poly.type
_entity_poly.pdbx_seq_one_letter_code
_entity_poly.pdbx_strand_id
1 'polypeptide(L)'
;MTRISPIPWEPIWLLSLLVWLVSAIWIGVRQFRARTFRLPRSPLFYGALALVIAIPVGLKLLDYRFVPFSRADAATGVDPSLPELHTRRYNAHTVDELYEASLQAVQSLSTYGQPWTIVFVNLQPGWGGRIVAKVPAPFRLDTLSITIQAVPRAPDSEEVAFVRLDVYSAAPPGRFDFGENARHIRQFLRALDARLPEGE
;
A
#
# COMPACT_ATOMS: atom_id res chain seq x y z
N MET A 1 22.88 -21.45 18.04
CA MET A 1 21.46 -21.29 18.44
C MET A 1 20.65 -20.88 17.22
N THR A 2 19.93 -21.81 16.60
CA THR A 2 19.05 -21.54 15.46
C THR A 2 17.73 -20.95 15.97
N ARG A 3 17.43 -19.69 15.62
CA ARG A 3 16.11 -19.09 15.89
C ARG A 3 15.07 -19.84 15.05
N ILE A 4 14.21 -20.59 15.73
CA ILE A 4 13.00 -21.16 15.13
C ILE A 4 12.10 -19.96 14.78
N SER A 5 11.82 -19.75 13.50
CA SER A 5 10.88 -18.73 13.05
C SER A 5 9.48 -19.09 13.56
N PRO A 6 8.72 -18.15 14.15
CA PRO A 6 7.37 -18.42 14.61
C PRO A 6 6.51 -18.84 13.43
N ILE A 7 5.77 -19.94 13.60
CA ILE A 7 4.81 -20.44 12.61
C ILE A 7 3.76 -19.33 12.40
N PRO A 8 3.51 -18.88 11.15
CA PRO A 8 2.50 -17.88 10.88
C PRO A 8 1.13 -18.45 11.28
N TRP A 9 0.47 -17.80 12.23
CA TRP A 9 -0.82 -18.22 12.79
C TRP A 9 -2.01 -17.84 11.88
N GLU A 10 -1.77 -16.98 10.91
CA GLU A 10 -2.74 -16.45 9.94
C GLU A 10 -3.44 -17.51 9.06
N PRO A 11 -2.75 -18.51 8.47
CA PRO A 11 -3.40 -19.59 7.72
C PRO A 11 -4.36 -20.41 8.59
N ILE A 12 -4.12 -20.49 9.90
CA ILE A 12 -4.95 -21.25 10.84
C ILE A 12 -6.32 -20.55 11.02
N TRP A 13 -6.36 -19.22 11.09
CA TRP A 13 -7.63 -18.49 11.20
C TRP A 13 -8.45 -18.50 9.92
N LEU A 14 -7.81 -18.39 8.75
CA LEU A 14 -8.50 -18.48 7.46
C LEU A 14 -9.08 -19.87 7.23
N LEU A 15 -8.34 -20.93 7.57
CA LEU A 15 -8.88 -22.30 7.57
C LEU A 15 -10.02 -22.45 8.56
N SER A 16 -9.90 -21.88 9.76
CA SER A 16 -10.97 -21.92 10.77
C SER A 16 -12.23 -21.21 10.30
N LEU A 17 -12.10 -20.02 9.70
CA LEU A 17 -13.23 -19.25 9.16
C LEU A 17 -13.91 -20.01 8.01
N LEU A 18 -13.12 -20.61 7.11
CA LEU A 18 -13.63 -21.44 6.01
C LEU A 18 -14.41 -22.66 6.55
N VAL A 19 -13.86 -23.36 7.54
CA VAL A 19 -14.53 -24.51 8.18
C VAL A 19 -15.83 -24.07 8.85
N TRP A 20 -15.84 -22.91 9.53
CA TRP A 20 -17.05 -22.35 10.14
C TRP A 20 -18.10 -21.98 9.09
N LEU A 21 -17.72 -21.35 7.98
CA LEU A 21 -18.62 -21.00 6.88
C LEU A 21 -19.23 -22.24 6.23
N VAL A 22 -18.40 -23.24 5.90
CA VAL A 22 -18.86 -24.51 5.33
C VAL A 22 -19.80 -25.23 6.31
N SER A 23 -19.47 -25.23 7.61
CA SER A 23 -20.31 -25.83 8.64
C SER A 23 -21.64 -25.10 8.82
N ALA A 24 -21.65 -23.77 8.81
CA ALA A 24 -22.86 -22.95 8.90
C ALA A 24 -23.77 -23.16 7.69
N ILE A 25 -23.20 -23.23 6.48
CA ILE A 25 -23.93 -23.56 5.25
C ILE A 25 -24.53 -24.97 5.37
N TRP A 26 -23.76 -25.96 5.83
CA TRP A 26 -24.23 -27.33 5.96
C TRP A 26 -25.34 -27.48 7.01
N ILE A 27 -25.19 -26.84 8.17
CA ILE A 27 -26.21 -26.78 9.23
C ILE A 27 -27.46 -26.06 8.70
N GLY A 28 -27.30 -24.95 7.99
CA GLY A 28 -28.38 -24.22 7.34
C GLY A 28 -29.16 -25.12 6.37
N VAL A 29 -28.47 -25.82 5.48
CA VAL A 29 -29.08 -26.80 4.55
C VAL A 29 -29.80 -27.92 5.30
N ARG A 30 -29.21 -28.43 6.39
CA ARG A 30 -29.81 -29.50 7.21
C ARG A 30 -31.05 -29.04 7.96
N GLN A 31 -31.03 -27.86 8.58
CA GLN A 31 -32.18 -27.30 9.29
C GLN A 31 -33.29 -26.88 8.33
N PHE A 32 -32.93 -26.34 7.16
CA PHE A 32 -33.88 -25.97 6.10
C PHE A 32 -34.57 -27.22 5.51
N ARG A 33 -33.85 -28.34 5.38
CA ARG A 33 -34.38 -29.66 5.01
C ARG A 33 -35.35 -30.24 6.06
N ALA A 34 -35.19 -29.86 7.33
CA ALA A 34 -36.01 -30.38 8.43
C ALA A 34 -37.34 -29.64 8.61
N ARG A 35 -37.44 -28.37 8.19
CA ARG A 35 -38.58 -27.52 8.59
C ARG A 35 -39.67 -27.30 7.55
N THR A 36 -39.43 -27.14 6.25
CA THR A 36 -40.54 -26.56 5.45
C THR A 36 -40.63 -26.80 3.94
N PHE A 37 -39.68 -27.43 3.24
CA PHE A 37 -39.85 -27.64 1.79
C PHE A 37 -39.36 -29.01 1.32
N ARG A 38 -40.21 -29.71 0.56
CA ARG A 38 -39.85 -30.91 -0.22
C ARG A 38 -38.90 -30.51 -1.35
N LEU A 39 -37.65 -30.18 -1.00
CA LEU A 39 -36.61 -29.96 -2.00
C LEU A 39 -36.44 -31.25 -2.82
N PRO A 40 -36.39 -31.17 -4.16
CA PRO A 40 -36.20 -32.35 -4.98
C PRO A 40 -34.86 -33.00 -4.62
N ARG A 41 -34.89 -34.30 -4.29
CA ARG A 41 -33.70 -35.11 -3.97
C ARG A 41 -32.80 -35.37 -5.18
N SER A 42 -33.01 -34.66 -6.28
CA SER A 42 -32.23 -34.87 -7.49
C SER A 42 -30.80 -34.33 -7.28
N PRO A 43 -29.76 -35.12 -7.58
CA PRO A 43 -28.37 -34.67 -7.50
C PRO A 43 -28.11 -33.42 -8.38
N LEU A 44 -28.92 -33.21 -9.41
CA LEU A 44 -28.92 -32.03 -10.28
C LEU A 44 -29.16 -30.71 -9.52
N PHE A 45 -29.99 -30.72 -8.48
CA PHE A 45 -30.29 -29.52 -7.69
C PHE A 45 -29.07 -29.03 -6.92
N TYR A 46 -28.32 -29.96 -6.31
CA TYR A 46 -27.09 -29.64 -5.59
C TYR A 46 -25.98 -29.19 -6.54
N GLY A 47 -25.88 -29.78 -7.73
CA GLY A 47 -24.98 -29.32 -8.78
C GLY A 47 -25.29 -27.89 -9.25
N ALA A 48 -26.57 -27.58 -9.46
CA ALA A 48 -27.02 -26.24 -9.83
C ALA A 48 -26.72 -25.21 -8.73
N LEU A 49 -26.97 -25.55 -7.46
CA LEU A 49 -26.68 -24.66 -6.33
C LEU A 49 -25.18 -24.38 -6.18
N ALA A 50 -24.34 -25.41 -6.34
CA ALA A 50 -22.88 -25.26 -6.32
C ALA A 50 -22.41 -24.34 -7.46
N LEU A 51 -22.97 -24.47 -8.66
CA LEU A 51 -22.72 -23.57 -9.79
C LEU A 51 -23.14 -22.12 -9.49
N VAL A 52 -24.33 -21.91 -8.92
CA VAL A 52 -24.83 -20.57 -8.56
C VAL A 52 -23.95 -19.88 -7.52
N ILE A 53 -23.26 -20.61 -6.65
CA ILE A 53 -22.30 -20.04 -5.70
C ILE A 53 -20.91 -19.88 -6.35
N ALA A 54 -20.47 -20.87 -7.13
CA ALA A 54 -19.14 -20.88 -7.75
C ALA A 54 -19.00 -19.82 -8.86
N ILE A 55 -20.06 -19.53 -9.61
CA ILE A 55 -20.05 -18.53 -10.69
C ILE A 55 -19.78 -17.10 -10.17
N PRO A 56 -20.53 -16.54 -9.19
CA PRO A 56 -20.26 -15.20 -8.69
C PRO A 56 -18.91 -15.12 -7.95
N VAL A 57 -18.48 -16.19 -7.25
CA VAL A 57 -17.13 -16.26 -6.67
C VAL A 57 -16.07 -16.27 -7.76
N GLY A 58 -16.24 -17.08 -8.80
CA GLY A 58 -15.34 -17.16 -9.95
C GLY A 58 -15.28 -15.86 -10.75
N LEU A 59 -16.42 -15.18 -10.95
CA LEU A 59 -16.51 -13.87 -11.58
C LEU A 59 -15.82 -12.80 -10.74
N LYS A 60 -16.03 -12.77 -9.42
CA LYS A 60 -15.28 -11.91 -8.49
C LYS A 60 -13.77 -12.14 -8.58
N LEU A 61 -13.34 -13.41 -8.66
CA LEU A 61 -11.93 -13.77 -8.82
C LEU A 61 -11.37 -13.43 -10.21
N LEU A 62 -12.20 -13.43 -11.25
CA LEU A 62 -11.85 -12.96 -12.59
C LEU A 62 -11.73 -11.43 -12.64
N ASP A 63 -12.59 -10.68 -11.93
CA ASP A 63 -12.44 -9.23 -11.77
C ASP A 63 -11.09 -8.87 -11.12
N TYR A 64 -10.60 -9.69 -10.18
CA TYR A 64 -9.26 -9.53 -9.61
C TYR A 64 -8.13 -9.76 -10.62
N ARG A 65 -8.36 -10.46 -11.74
CA ARG A 65 -7.36 -10.66 -12.80
C ARG A 65 -7.26 -9.47 -13.78
N PHE A 66 -8.22 -8.56 -13.76
CA PHE A 66 -8.27 -7.39 -14.66
C PHE A 66 -7.91 -6.06 -14.00
N VAL A 67 -7.56 -6.06 -12.71
CA VAL A 67 -6.79 -4.94 -12.16
C VAL A 67 -5.40 -5.04 -12.77
N PRO A 68 -4.94 -4.06 -13.58
CA PRO A 68 -3.59 -4.09 -14.10
C PRO A 68 -2.66 -4.23 -12.90
N PHE A 69 -1.93 -5.34 -12.84
CA PHE A 69 -0.99 -5.62 -11.78
C PHE A 69 0.03 -4.48 -11.80
N SER A 70 -0.18 -3.50 -10.92
CA SER A 70 0.73 -2.39 -10.71
C SER A 70 2.10 -2.98 -10.45
N ARG A 71 3.14 -2.38 -11.03
CA ARG A 71 4.52 -2.68 -10.62
C ARG A 71 4.58 -2.62 -9.10
N ALA A 72 5.37 -3.52 -8.51
CA ALA A 72 5.52 -3.64 -7.07
C ALA A 72 6.10 -2.37 -6.42
N ASP A 73 6.42 -1.35 -7.22
CA ASP A 73 7.08 -0.11 -6.85
C ASP A 73 6.36 1.07 -7.53
N ALA A 74 6.37 2.23 -6.87
CA ALA A 74 5.88 3.50 -7.39
C ALA A 74 6.91 4.60 -7.16
N ALA A 75 6.99 5.58 -8.05
CA ALA A 75 7.94 6.69 -7.98
C ALA A 75 7.33 7.96 -8.54
N THR A 76 7.68 9.11 -7.95
CA THR A 76 7.36 10.41 -8.55
C THR A 76 8.14 10.64 -9.84
N GLY A 77 7.47 11.14 -10.89
CA GLY A 77 8.10 11.63 -12.13
C GLY A 77 8.54 10.56 -13.14
N VAL A 78 8.29 9.27 -12.88
CA VAL A 78 8.75 8.16 -13.76
C VAL A 78 7.60 7.52 -14.54
N ASP A 79 6.37 7.52 -14.01
CA ASP A 79 5.26 6.77 -14.59
C ASP A 79 4.14 7.69 -15.15
N PRO A 80 3.95 7.73 -16.48
CA PRO A 80 2.89 8.54 -17.10
C PRO A 80 1.48 8.02 -16.78
N SER A 81 1.32 6.79 -16.26
CA SER A 81 0.02 6.25 -15.85
C SER A 81 -0.46 6.77 -14.49
N LEU A 82 0.42 7.44 -13.72
CA LEU A 82 0.13 8.04 -12.42
C LEU A 82 0.49 9.54 -12.46
N PRO A 83 -0.24 10.37 -13.24
CA PRO A 83 0.07 11.78 -13.44
C PRO A 83 0.06 12.60 -12.14
N GLU A 84 -0.65 12.12 -11.12
CA GLU A 84 -0.66 12.75 -9.80
C GLU A 84 0.64 12.53 -9.00
N LEU A 85 1.50 11.58 -9.41
CA LEU A 85 2.80 11.31 -8.80
C LEU A 85 3.90 11.99 -9.61
N HIS A 86 3.96 13.31 -9.58
CA HIS A 86 5.07 14.07 -10.17
C HIS A 86 6.07 14.51 -9.10
N THR A 87 7.32 14.68 -9.53
CA THR A 87 8.38 15.28 -8.70
C THR A 87 7.97 16.69 -8.32
N ARG A 88 8.07 17.04 -7.04
CA ARG A 88 7.71 18.38 -6.52
C ARG A 88 8.91 19.31 -6.56
N ARG A 89 8.66 20.60 -6.79
CA ARG A 89 9.69 21.64 -6.82
C ARG A 89 9.28 22.79 -5.90
N TYR A 90 10.13 23.11 -4.95
CA TYR A 90 9.87 24.14 -3.96
C TYR A 90 10.82 25.31 -4.20
N ASN A 91 10.28 26.45 -4.64
CA ASN A 91 11.05 27.65 -4.96
C ASN A 91 11.24 28.56 -3.72
N ALA A 92 10.27 28.55 -2.80
CA ALA A 92 10.24 29.45 -1.66
C ALA A 92 10.79 28.85 -0.35
N HIS A 93 11.27 27.60 -0.39
CA HIS A 93 11.63 26.85 0.81
C HIS A 93 13.06 26.33 0.72
N THR A 94 13.73 26.31 1.86
CA THR A 94 15.09 25.77 2.00
C THR A 94 15.08 24.24 2.10
N VAL A 95 16.24 23.63 1.89
CA VAL A 95 16.43 22.17 2.08
C VAL A 95 16.06 21.75 3.51
N ASP A 96 16.48 22.53 4.51
CA ASP A 96 16.29 22.20 5.91
C ASP A 96 14.81 22.28 6.31
N GLU A 97 14.08 23.30 5.84
CA GLU A 97 12.63 23.42 6.04
C GLU A 97 11.88 22.24 5.41
N LEU A 98 12.23 21.87 4.17
CA LEU A 98 11.60 20.75 3.50
C LEU A 98 11.92 19.41 4.17
N TYR A 99 13.14 19.27 4.69
CA TYR A 99 13.58 18.09 5.44
C TYR A 99 12.81 17.94 6.74
N GLU A 100 12.74 18.98 7.57
CA GLU A 100 11.99 18.98 8.83
C GLU A 100 10.49 18.76 8.58
N ALA A 101 9.91 19.43 7.59
CA ALA A 101 8.51 19.21 7.20
C ALA A 101 8.27 17.76 6.75
N SER A 102 9.21 17.15 6.03
CA SER A 102 9.13 15.76 5.59
C SER A 102 9.22 14.78 6.76
N LEU A 103 10.10 15.02 7.73
CA LEU A 103 10.19 14.21 8.96
C LEU A 103 8.87 14.25 9.74
N GLN A 104 8.34 15.46 9.97
CA GLN A 104 7.09 15.65 10.68
C GLN A 104 5.90 15.04 9.93
N ALA A 105 5.89 15.13 8.59
CA ALA A 105 4.88 14.48 7.77
C ALA A 105 4.89 12.97 7.98
N VAL A 106 6.06 12.31 7.84
CA VAL A 106 6.20 10.87 8.08
C VAL A 106 5.77 10.47 9.49
N GLN A 107 6.21 11.21 10.51
CA GLN A 107 5.87 10.90 11.91
C GLN A 107 4.38 11.04 12.23
N SER A 108 3.66 11.89 11.50
CA SER A 108 2.22 12.07 11.70
C SER A 108 1.35 11.02 11.00
N LEU A 109 1.94 10.21 10.13
CA LEU A 109 1.20 9.27 9.31
C LEU A 109 1.06 7.90 10.00
N SER A 110 -0.10 7.31 9.77
CA SER A 110 -0.39 5.93 10.15
C SER A 110 -1.20 5.25 9.06
N THR A 111 -0.97 3.96 8.88
CA THR A 111 -1.69 3.11 7.92
C THR A 111 -2.16 1.86 8.66
N TYR A 112 -3.44 1.50 8.52
CA TYR A 112 -4.07 0.41 9.28
C TYR A 112 -3.89 0.51 10.81
N GLY A 113 -3.90 1.73 11.35
CA GLY A 113 -3.74 1.98 12.79
C GLY A 113 -2.31 1.80 13.31
N GLN A 114 -1.34 1.54 12.43
CA GLN A 114 0.07 1.44 12.78
C GLN A 114 0.84 2.68 12.30
N PRO A 115 1.68 3.29 13.14
CA PRO A 115 2.47 4.46 12.76
C PRO A 115 3.55 4.08 11.76
N TRP A 116 3.92 5.03 10.91
CA TRP A 116 5.08 4.88 10.04
C TRP A 116 6.35 5.01 10.87
N THR A 117 7.42 4.30 10.47
CA THR A 117 8.67 4.28 11.23
C THR A 117 9.84 4.75 10.37
N ILE A 118 10.53 5.79 10.80
CA ILE A 118 11.77 6.22 10.15
C ILE A 118 12.88 5.23 10.51
N VAL A 119 13.54 4.68 9.50
CA VAL A 119 14.62 3.68 9.67
C VAL A 119 15.98 4.20 9.24
N PHE A 120 16.02 5.25 8.43
CA PHE A 120 17.27 5.90 8.04
C PHE A 120 17.02 7.37 7.72
N VAL A 121 17.97 8.20 8.12
CA VAL A 121 18.03 9.62 7.81
C VAL A 121 19.47 9.98 7.48
N ASN A 122 19.64 10.73 6.40
CA ASN A 122 20.90 11.38 6.04
C ASN A 122 20.56 12.77 5.54
N LEU A 123 21.17 13.79 6.13
CA LEU A 123 21.04 15.17 5.71
C LEU A 123 22.44 15.74 5.49
N GLN A 124 22.65 16.30 4.32
CA GLN A 124 23.75 17.19 4.01
C GLN A 124 23.19 18.62 4.01
N PRO A 125 23.48 19.41 5.06
CA PRO A 125 22.94 20.77 5.20
C PRO A 125 23.15 21.59 3.93
N GLY A 126 22.10 22.28 3.49
CA GLY A 126 22.10 23.12 2.28
C GLY A 126 22.10 22.39 0.93
N TRP A 127 22.41 21.09 0.87
CA TRP A 127 22.54 20.35 -0.38
C TRP A 127 21.43 19.33 -0.62
N GLY A 128 20.97 18.66 0.44
CA GLY A 128 19.92 17.67 0.31
C GLY A 128 20.07 16.53 1.29
N GLY A 129 19.22 15.52 1.15
CA GLY A 129 19.19 14.40 2.06
C GLY A 129 18.28 13.29 1.60
N ARG A 130 18.26 12.23 2.40
CA ARG A 130 17.42 11.07 2.20
C ARG A 130 16.79 10.64 3.51
N ILE A 131 15.48 10.48 3.50
CA ILE A 131 14.69 9.89 4.58
C ILE A 131 14.15 8.55 4.08
N VAL A 132 14.33 7.48 4.86
CA VAL A 132 13.73 6.18 4.57
C VAL A 132 12.81 5.80 5.72
N ALA A 133 11.57 5.47 5.37
CA ALA A 133 10.54 5.05 6.30
C ALA A 133 10.00 3.66 5.94
N LYS A 134 9.61 2.91 6.96
CA LYS A 134 8.80 1.71 6.84
C LYS A 134 7.34 2.08 6.96
N VAL A 135 6.58 1.66 5.97
CA VAL A 135 5.14 1.93 5.87
C VAL A 135 4.39 0.62 6.12
N PRO A 136 3.47 0.59 7.10
CA PRO A 136 2.61 -0.57 7.33
C PRO A 136 1.69 -0.80 6.13
N ALA A 137 1.70 -2.01 5.60
CA ALA A 137 0.79 -2.47 4.56
C ALA A 137 0.16 -3.80 5.00
N PRO A 138 -0.93 -4.26 4.35
CA PRO A 138 -1.55 -5.53 4.73
C PRO A 138 -0.51 -6.66 4.61
N PHE A 139 -0.22 -7.31 5.74
CA PHE A 139 0.67 -8.48 5.84
C PHE A 139 2.15 -8.23 5.48
N ARG A 140 2.61 -6.97 5.44
CA ARG A 140 4.01 -6.62 5.12
C ARG A 140 4.38 -5.20 5.56
N LEU A 141 5.67 -4.88 5.45
CA LEU A 141 6.19 -3.51 5.59
C LEU A 141 6.80 -3.08 4.27
N ASP A 142 6.24 -2.04 3.67
CA ASP A 142 6.78 -1.41 2.48
C ASP A 142 7.85 -0.38 2.87
N THR A 143 8.66 0.01 1.89
CA THR A 143 9.75 0.97 2.11
C THR A 143 9.49 2.22 1.29
N LEU A 144 9.32 3.35 1.97
CA LEU A 144 9.26 4.67 1.37
C LEU A 144 10.62 5.34 1.49
N SER A 145 11.13 5.87 0.38
CA SER A 145 12.36 6.64 0.28
C SER A 145 12.02 8.02 -0.24
N ILE A 146 12.33 9.03 0.55
CA ILE A 146 12.16 10.45 0.23
C ILE A 146 13.56 11.01 -0.01
N THR A 147 13.78 11.58 -1.18
CA THR A 147 15.04 12.23 -1.56
C THR A 147 14.77 13.71 -1.73
N ILE A 148 15.53 14.53 -1.02
CA ILE A 148 15.50 15.98 -1.10
C ILE A 148 16.82 16.42 -1.71
N GLN A 149 16.78 17.31 -2.70
CA GLN A 149 17.98 17.80 -3.37
C GLN A 149 17.84 19.28 -3.72
N ALA A 150 18.81 20.09 -3.32
CA ALA A 150 18.98 21.44 -3.85
C ALA A 150 19.41 21.35 -5.31
N VAL A 151 18.68 22.03 -6.19
CA VAL A 151 19.05 22.14 -7.61
C VAL A 151 19.67 23.52 -7.83
N PRO A 152 20.96 23.60 -8.20
CA PRO A 152 21.63 24.87 -8.43
C PRO A 152 21.12 25.53 -9.72
N ARG A 153 21.14 26.87 -9.78
CA ARG A 153 20.69 27.63 -10.96
C ARG A 153 21.60 27.42 -12.18
N ALA A 154 22.89 27.15 -11.94
CA ALA A 154 23.86 26.77 -12.96
C ALA A 154 24.76 25.65 -12.42
N PRO A 155 25.42 24.85 -13.29
CA PRO A 155 26.19 23.66 -12.89
C PRO A 155 27.28 23.88 -11.83
N ASP A 156 27.75 25.12 -11.64
CA ASP A 156 28.80 25.48 -10.68
C ASP A 156 28.39 26.64 -9.75
N SER A 157 27.09 26.93 -9.65
CA SER A 157 26.58 28.00 -8.79
C SER A 157 26.22 27.44 -7.41
N GLU A 158 26.59 28.17 -6.36
CA GLU A 158 26.09 27.95 -5.00
C GLU A 158 24.65 28.48 -4.82
N GLU A 159 24.12 29.22 -5.80
CA GLU A 159 22.75 29.73 -5.76
C GLU A 159 21.76 28.60 -6.10
N VAL A 160 20.94 28.24 -5.12
CA VAL A 160 19.87 27.24 -5.27
C VAL A 160 18.73 27.87 -6.08
N ALA A 161 18.37 27.24 -7.20
CA ALA A 161 17.21 27.65 -7.99
C ALA A 161 15.90 27.17 -7.36
N PHE A 162 15.87 25.91 -6.94
CA PHE A 162 14.74 25.29 -6.27
C PHE A 162 15.18 24.03 -5.51
N VAL A 163 14.35 23.59 -4.57
CA VAL A 163 14.53 22.31 -3.89
C VAL A 163 13.62 21.27 -4.52
N ARG A 164 14.21 20.18 -4.97
CA ARG A 164 13.53 19.03 -5.58
C ARG A 164 13.21 17.98 -4.54
N LEU A 165 11.99 17.44 -4.59
CA LEU A 165 11.55 16.31 -3.77
C LEU A 165 11.13 15.15 -4.69
N ASP A 166 11.83 14.02 -4.54
CA ASP A 166 11.44 12.76 -5.17
C ASP A 166 11.05 11.75 -4.10
N VAL A 167 9.99 10.99 -4.38
CA VAL A 167 9.49 9.96 -3.48
C VAL A 167 9.37 8.65 -4.24
N TYR A 168 9.92 7.60 -3.64
CA TYR A 168 9.91 6.24 -4.15
C TYR A 168 9.34 5.31 -3.08
N SER A 169 8.40 4.44 -3.43
CA SER A 169 7.83 3.45 -2.52
C SER A 169 7.91 2.08 -3.16
N ALA A 170 8.45 1.10 -2.43
CA ALA A 170 8.70 -0.24 -2.92
C ALA A 170 8.21 -1.32 -1.96
N ALA A 171 7.67 -2.39 -2.55
CA ALA A 171 7.39 -3.63 -1.87
C ALA A 171 8.68 -4.43 -1.62
N PRO A 172 8.73 -5.30 -0.59
CA PRO A 172 9.74 -6.33 -0.53
C PRO A 172 9.72 -7.23 -1.79
N PRO A 173 10.88 -7.75 -2.24
CA PRO A 173 10.95 -8.62 -3.41
C PRO A 173 9.98 -9.81 -3.34
N GLY A 174 9.36 -10.14 -4.48
CA GLY A 174 8.42 -11.27 -4.60
C GLY A 174 7.03 -11.00 -4.01
N ARG A 175 6.70 -9.76 -3.63
CA ARG A 175 5.38 -9.36 -3.15
C ARG A 175 4.68 -8.51 -4.22
N PHE A 176 3.39 -8.77 -4.42
CA PHE A 176 2.55 -7.98 -5.31
C PHE A 176 2.09 -6.71 -4.60
N ASP A 177 1.98 -5.61 -5.35
CA ASP A 177 1.41 -4.37 -4.86
C ASP A 177 0.05 -4.07 -5.50
N PHE A 178 -0.98 -3.91 -4.68
CA PHE A 178 -2.33 -3.53 -5.13
C PHE A 178 -2.48 -2.00 -5.18
N GLY A 179 -1.43 -1.34 -5.67
CA GLY A 179 -1.29 0.13 -5.70
C GLY A 179 -1.13 0.77 -4.32
N GLU A 180 -0.70 0.02 -3.30
CA GLU A 180 -0.43 0.59 -1.97
C GLU A 180 0.72 1.59 -2.02
N ASN A 181 1.76 1.32 -2.81
CA ASN A 181 2.89 2.23 -2.90
C ASN A 181 2.49 3.60 -3.46
N ALA A 182 1.65 3.63 -4.48
CA ALA A 182 1.08 4.89 -4.98
C ALA A 182 0.17 5.58 -3.94
N ARG A 183 -0.58 4.80 -3.12
CA ARG A 183 -1.35 5.36 -2.00
C ARG A 183 -0.43 5.97 -0.94
N HIS A 184 0.64 5.30 -0.56
CA HIS A 184 1.60 5.78 0.43
C HIS A 184 2.27 7.09 -0.02
N ILE A 185 2.72 7.16 -1.28
CA ILE A 185 3.29 8.40 -1.82
C ILE A 185 2.26 9.55 -1.74
N ARG A 186 1.01 9.30 -2.14
CA ARG A 186 -0.04 10.34 -2.04
C ARG A 186 -0.35 10.76 -0.62
N GLN A 187 -0.38 9.83 0.33
CA GLN A 187 -0.57 10.14 1.75
C GLN A 187 0.57 11.02 2.28
N PHE A 188 1.80 10.68 1.93
CA PHE A 188 2.97 11.47 2.28
C PHE A 188 2.91 12.87 1.68
N LEU A 189 2.71 12.99 0.37
CA LEU A 189 2.66 14.29 -0.32
C LEU A 189 1.55 15.17 0.26
N ARG A 190 0.34 14.64 0.50
CA ARG A 190 -0.75 15.41 1.12
C ARG A 190 -0.41 15.89 2.54
N ALA A 191 0.26 15.06 3.33
CA ALA A 191 0.69 15.44 4.68
C ALA A 191 1.81 16.49 4.66
N LEU A 192 2.67 16.46 3.64
CA LEU A 192 3.69 17.47 3.41
C LEU A 192 3.06 18.79 2.94
N ASP A 193 2.18 18.75 1.95
CA ASP A 193 1.48 19.92 1.39
C ASP A 193 0.68 20.68 2.46
N ALA A 194 0.11 19.95 3.43
CA ALA A 194 -0.60 20.54 4.56
C ALA A 194 0.31 21.35 5.52
N ARG A 195 1.62 21.13 5.48
CA ARG A 195 2.63 21.83 6.29
C ARG A 195 3.38 22.88 5.50
N LEU A 196 3.71 22.53 4.26
CA LEU A 196 4.59 23.27 3.39
C LEU A 196 3.99 23.21 1.98
N PRO A 197 3.04 24.10 1.67
CA PRO A 197 2.42 24.12 0.36
C PRO A 197 3.47 24.39 -0.70
N GLU A 198 3.34 23.72 -1.85
CA GLU A 198 4.13 24.03 -3.04
C GLU A 198 3.90 25.51 -3.37
N GLY A 199 4.95 26.32 -3.22
CA GLY A 199 4.89 27.74 -3.57
C GLY A 199 4.77 27.87 -5.08
N GLU A 200 3.71 28.51 -5.55
CA GLU A 200 3.52 28.85 -6.97
C GLU A 200 4.71 29.65 -7.55
#